data_AF-A0A510I5V6-F1
#
_entry.id   AF-A0A510I5V6-F1
#
_cell.length_a   1.000
_cell.length_b   1.000
_cell.length_c   1.000
_cell.angle_alpha   90.00
_cell.angle_beta   90.00
_cell.angle_gamma   90.00
#
_symmetry.space_group_name_H-M   'P 1'
#
loop_
_entity.id
_entity.type
_entity.pdbx_description
1 polymer ?
#
loop_
_entity_poly.entity_id
_entity_poly.type
_entity_poly.pdbx_seq_one_letter_code
_entity_poly.pdbx_strand_id
1 'polypeptide(L)'
;MDININTVAATVIRCTSRKQKQLITELIKEHNYSEPELITLLPSILPSPIESEIGIEEQQAFISALANALCIHQQAEEANQNELAEAQTLIRTVKANFKKPRKAEKDLYRKAVKTNLTEDEYQYLLKVMESYHYKSASQFLRDVITQKLTVKPLQSEKITEYFIQTKRIANLLESLIDEDPLHNNEIAIQLGDALHSLQQNLLTTRNLAIDSHNAQTAEILAMQYLDSSKLRELYRNKLELEDAEL
;
A
#
# COMPACT_ATOMS: atom_id res chain seq x y z
N MET A 1 -3.96 -9.19 -42.19
CA MET A 1 -4.03 -9.12 -40.71
C MET A 1 -3.47 -7.76 -40.37
N ASP A 2 -4.25 -6.84 -39.81
CA ASP A 2 -3.81 -5.46 -39.62
C ASP A 2 -2.79 -5.40 -38.49
N ILE A 3 -1.56 -4.97 -38.80
CA ILE A 3 -0.46 -4.86 -37.83
C ILE A 3 -0.78 -3.70 -36.88
N ASN A 4 -0.95 -3.99 -35.58
CA ASN A 4 -1.15 -2.96 -34.57
C ASN A 4 0.20 -2.36 -34.16
N ILE A 5 0.57 -1.25 -34.81
CA ILE A 5 1.86 -0.56 -34.61
C ILE A 5 2.11 -0.18 -33.15
N ASN A 6 1.09 0.19 -32.37
CA ASN A 6 1.29 0.56 -30.97
C ASN A 6 1.69 -0.64 -30.11
N THR A 7 1.11 -1.81 -30.37
CA THR A 7 1.49 -3.06 -29.70
C THR A 7 2.91 -3.46 -30.07
N VAL A 8 3.25 -3.39 -31.36
CA VAL A 8 4.62 -3.68 -31.86
C VAL A 8 5.63 -2.72 -31.21
N ALA A 9 5.32 -1.42 -31.20
CA ALA A 9 6.16 -0.41 -30.55
C ALA A 9 6.42 -0.72 -29.08
N ALA A 10 5.40 -1.15 -28.32
CA ALA A 10 5.58 -1.50 -26.91
C ALA A 10 6.54 -2.68 -26.73
N THR A 11 6.41 -3.72 -27.58
CA THR A 11 7.28 -4.91 -27.54
C THR A 11 8.72 -4.57 -27.90
N VAL A 12 8.94 -3.89 -29.02
CA VAL A 12 10.29 -3.52 -29.50
C VAL A 12 10.99 -2.57 -28.52
N ILE A 13 10.28 -1.53 -28.06
CA ILE A 13 10.89 -0.52 -27.17
C ILE A 13 11.22 -1.11 -25.79
N ARG A 14 10.49 -2.12 -25.32
CA ARG A 14 10.81 -2.80 -24.06
C ARG A 14 12.18 -3.51 -24.11
N CYS A 15 12.60 -3.98 -25.28
CA CYS A 15 13.88 -4.64 -25.50
C CYS A 15 15.06 -3.66 -25.71
N THR A 16 14.80 -2.35 -25.79
CA THR A 16 15.86 -1.35 -25.97
C THR A 16 16.77 -1.20 -24.73
N SER A 17 18.07 -1.15 -24.97
CA SER A 17 19.11 -0.79 -24.00
C SER A 17 19.08 0.71 -23.65
N ARG A 18 19.79 1.10 -22.59
CA ARG A 18 19.90 2.52 -22.18
C ARG A 18 20.48 3.40 -23.30
N LYS A 19 21.50 2.93 -24.02
CA LYS A 19 22.14 3.67 -25.11
C LYS A 19 21.17 3.87 -26.29
N GLN A 20 20.42 2.84 -26.66
CA GLN A 20 19.42 2.92 -27.73
C GLN A 20 18.29 3.90 -27.36
N LYS A 21 17.82 3.89 -26.11
CA LYS A 21 16.83 4.87 -25.61
C LYS A 21 17.32 6.30 -25.70
N GLN A 22 18.60 6.55 -25.42
CA GLN A 22 19.20 7.88 -25.57
C GLN A 22 19.19 8.33 -27.03
N LEU A 23 19.64 7.48 -27.96
CA LEU A 23 19.64 7.77 -29.39
C LEU A 23 18.24 8.07 -29.93
N ILE A 24 17.24 7.25 -29.57
CA ILE A 24 15.84 7.49 -29.98
C ILE A 24 15.31 8.80 -29.36
N THR A 25 15.68 9.10 -28.11
CA THR A 25 15.26 10.36 -27.46
C THR A 25 15.87 11.58 -28.16
N GLU A 26 17.12 11.48 -28.61
CA GLU A 26 17.80 12.52 -29.40
C GLU A 26 17.11 12.72 -30.75
N LEU A 27 16.83 11.64 -31.48
CA LEU A 27 16.07 11.70 -32.73
C LEU A 27 14.69 12.35 -32.54
N ILE A 28 13.94 12.01 -31.48
CA ILE A 28 12.64 12.63 -31.25
C ILE A 28 12.76 14.14 -30.95
N LYS A 29 13.86 14.59 -30.34
CA LYS A 29 14.03 16.01 -30.04
C LYS A 29 14.31 16.81 -31.31
N GLU A 30 15.32 16.39 -32.08
CA GLU A 30 15.78 17.11 -33.26
C GLU A 30 16.55 16.16 -34.18
N HIS A 31 16.25 16.22 -35.49
CA HIS A 31 17.02 15.54 -36.51
C HIS A 31 16.87 16.23 -37.87
N ASN A 32 17.87 16.04 -38.74
CA ASN A 32 17.84 16.55 -40.12
C ASN A 32 17.70 15.42 -41.17
N TYR A 33 17.38 14.20 -40.74
CA TYR A 33 17.17 13.06 -41.64
C TYR A 33 15.81 13.13 -42.34
N SER A 34 15.81 12.77 -43.62
CA SER A 34 14.61 12.44 -44.38
C SER A 34 14.03 11.07 -43.98
N GLU A 35 12.77 10.81 -44.32
CA GLU A 35 12.10 9.54 -44.00
C GLU A 35 12.87 8.29 -44.52
N PRO A 36 13.39 8.25 -45.78
CA PRO A 36 14.18 7.10 -46.25
C PRO A 36 15.50 6.90 -45.49
N GLU A 37 16.13 7.99 -45.06
CA GLU A 37 17.35 7.93 -44.24
C GLU A 37 17.04 7.37 -42.85
N LEU A 38 15.92 7.77 -42.24
CA LEU A 38 15.45 7.22 -40.98
C LEU A 38 15.10 5.74 -41.10
N ILE A 39 14.42 5.30 -42.18
CA ILE A 39 14.12 3.89 -42.43
C ILE A 39 15.40 3.05 -42.49
N THR A 40 16.50 3.62 -43.01
CA THR A 40 17.80 2.95 -43.09
C THR A 40 18.57 2.98 -41.76
N LEU A 41 18.42 4.04 -40.98
CA LEU A 41 19.13 4.27 -39.72
C LEU A 41 18.51 3.55 -38.53
N LEU A 42 17.18 3.59 -38.40
CA LEU A 42 16.43 3.00 -37.27
C LEU A 42 16.71 1.51 -37.03
N PRO A 43 16.90 0.64 -38.04
CA PRO A 43 17.29 -0.77 -37.82
C PRO A 43 18.60 -0.93 -37.03
N SER A 44 19.54 0.02 -37.13
CA SER A 44 20.80 -0.02 -36.38
C SER A 44 20.67 0.45 -34.94
N ILE A 45 19.58 1.17 -34.62
CA ILE A 45 19.30 1.75 -33.30
C ILE A 45 18.33 0.86 -32.53
N LEU A 46 17.32 0.32 -33.20
CA LEU A 46 16.31 -0.54 -32.60
C LEU A 46 16.86 -1.96 -32.37
N PRO A 47 16.30 -2.72 -31.42
CA PRO A 47 16.61 -4.13 -31.27
C PRO A 47 16.18 -4.89 -32.53
N SER A 48 16.89 -5.98 -32.82
CA SER A 48 16.55 -6.85 -33.94
C SER A 48 15.18 -7.54 -33.73
N PRO A 49 14.52 -8.04 -34.80
CA PRO A 49 13.28 -8.80 -34.67
C PRO A 49 13.42 -10.00 -33.72
N ILE A 50 14.60 -10.63 -33.70
CA ILE A 50 14.92 -11.77 -32.82
C ILE A 50 14.94 -11.34 -31.35
N GLU A 51 15.59 -10.21 -31.03
CA GLU A 51 15.65 -9.68 -29.66
C GLU A 51 14.29 -9.21 -29.14
N SER A 52 13.40 -8.81 -30.05
CA SER A 52 12.06 -8.33 -29.73
C SER A 52 10.99 -9.43 -29.82
N GLU A 53 11.34 -10.63 -30.27
CA GLU A 53 10.41 -11.75 -30.50
C GLU A 53 9.20 -11.37 -31.38
N ILE A 54 9.42 -10.56 -32.42
CA ILE A 54 8.36 -10.15 -33.37
C ILE A 54 8.69 -10.55 -34.81
N GLY A 55 7.68 -10.56 -35.68
CA GLY A 55 7.85 -10.83 -37.10
C GLY A 55 8.68 -9.74 -37.81
N ILE A 56 9.42 -10.12 -38.85
CA ILE A 56 10.20 -9.17 -39.68
C ILE A 56 9.29 -8.10 -40.30
N GLU A 57 8.12 -8.51 -40.81
CA GLU A 57 7.14 -7.60 -41.40
C GLU A 57 6.58 -6.61 -40.36
N GLU A 58 6.35 -7.06 -39.13
CA GLU A 58 5.88 -6.21 -38.04
C GLU A 58 6.95 -5.18 -37.65
N GLN A 59 8.21 -5.61 -37.55
CA GLN A 59 9.34 -4.71 -37.29
C GLN A 59 9.49 -3.67 -38.40
N GLN A 60 9.40 -4.08 -39.66
CA GLN A 60 9.51 -3.16 -40.80
C GLN A 60 8.36 -2.16 -40.81
N ALA A 61 7.12 -2.60 -40.56
CA ALA A 61 5.97 -1.72 -40.45
C ALA A 61 6.15 -0.69 -39.32
N PHE A 62 6.69 -1.12 -38.16
CA PHE A 62 7.00 -0.21 -37.06
C PHE A 62 8.11 0.78 -37.42
N ILE A 63 9.19 0.34 -38.09
CA ILE A 63 10.28 1.22 -38.53
C ILE A 63 9.76 2.31 -39.46
N SER A 64 8.98 1.95 -40.48
CA SER A 64 8.39 2.91 -41.41
C SER A 64 7.45 3.88 -40.71
N ALA A 65 6.57 3.37 -39.83
CA ALA A 65 5.66 4.22 -39.06
C ALA A 65 6.41 5.19 -38.13
N LEU A 66 7.49 4.74 -37.49
CA LEU A 66 8.31 5.57 -36.61
C LEU A 66 9.09 6.62 -37.41
N ALA A 67 9.66 6.26 -38.56
CA ALA A 67 10.36 7.20 -39.44
C ALA A 67 9.43 8.33 -39.91
N ASN A 68 8.24 7.97 -40.40
CA ASN A 68 7.22 8.94 -40.81
C ASN A 68 6.80 9.85 -39.63
N ALA A 69 6.52 9.25 -38.46
CA ALA A 69 6.13 10.02 -37.27
C ALA A 69 7.21 10.99 -36.80
N LEU A 70 8.50 10.64 -36.94
CA LEU A 70 9.62 11.53 -36.61
C LEU A 70 9.70 12.73 -37.57
N CYS A 71 9.58 12.50 -38.88
CA CYS A 71 9.54 13.57 -39.88
C CYS A 71 8.36 14.54 -39.66
N ILE A 72 7.15 14.00 -39.47
CA ILE A 72 5.96 14.81 -39.16
C ILE A 72 6.15 15.62 -37.87
N HIS A 73 6.82 15.03 -36.87
CA HIS A 73 7.09 15.72 -35.61
C HIS A 73 8.05 16.90 -35.74
N GLN A 74 9.03 16.82 -36.66
CA GLN A 74 9.93 17.94 -36.99
C GLN A 74 9.21 19.03 -37.78
N GLN A 75 8.28 18.65 -38.66
CA GLN A 75 7.55 19.55 -39.57
C GLN A 75 6.13 19.86 -39.06
N ALA A 76 5.95 19.97 -37.74
CA ALA A 76 4.63 20.07 -37.11
C ALA A 76 3.79 21.27 -37.59
N GLU A 77 4.40 22.31 -38.15
CA GLU A 77 3.73 23.48 -38.71
C GLU A 77 3.16 23.24 -40.13
N GLU A 78 3.67 22.24 -40.86
CA GLU A 78 3.31 21.97 -42.27
C GLU A 78 2.39 20.74 -42.42
N ALA A 79 2.19 19.97 -41.34
CA ALA A 79 1.49 18.69 -41.37
C ALA A 79 -0.04 18.81 -41.20
N ASN A 80 -0.77 17.85 -41.79
CA ASN A 80 -2.20 17.66 -41.55
C ASN A 80 -2.47 17.35 -40.06
N GLN A 81 -3.51 17.95 -39.47
CA GLN A 81 -3.84 17.78 -38.05
C GLN A 81 -4.05 16.32 -37.63
N ASN A 82 -4.64 15.50 -38.50
CA ASN A 82 -4.85 14.07 -38.22
C ASN A 82 -3.54 13.29 -38.21
N GLU A 83 -2.69 13.51 -39.20
CA GLU A 83 -1.37 12.87 -39.31
C GLU A 83 -0.45 13.28 -38.15
N LEU A 84 -0.50 14.55 -37.76
CA LEU A 84 0.20 15.06 -36.58
C LEU A 84 -0.28 14.39 -35.29
N ALA A 85 -1.59 14.17 -35.13
CA ALA A 85 -2.14 13.50 -33.96
C ALA A 85 -1.71 12.02 -33.87
N GLU A 86 -1.69 11.31 -35.00
CA GLU A 86 -1.21 9.93 -35.08
C GLU A 86 0.30 9.83 -34.77
N ALA A 87 1.11 10.70 -35.38
CA ALA A 87 2.54 10.77 -35.12
C ALA A 87 2.86 11.07 -33.64
N GLN A 88 2.17 12.06 -33.05
CA GLN A 88 2.31 12.37 -31.63
C GLN A 88 1.89 11.21 -30.73
N THR A 89 0.85 10.47 -31.11
CA THR A 89 0.39 9.29 -30.36
C THR A 89 1.47 8.21 -30.37
N LEU A 90 2.05 7.89 -31.53
CA LEU A 90 3.13 6.91 -31.63
C LEU A 90 4.37 7.34 -30.82
N ILE A 91 4.79 8.61 -30.91
CA ILE A 91 5.92 9.14 -30.14
C ILE A 91 5.65 9.06 -28.63
N ARG A 92 4.43 9.36 -28.18
CA ARG A 92 4.04 9.21 -26.77
C ARG A 92 4.11 7.75 -26.33
N THR A 93 3.64 6.81 -27.15
CA THR A 93 3.74 5.37 -26.90
C THR A 93 5.21 4.94 -26.76
N VAL A 94 6.08 5.35 -27.68
CA VAL A 94 7.52 5.06 -27.61
C VAL A 94 8.15 5.61 -26.32
N LYS A 95 7.89 6.89 -26.00
CA LYS A 95 8.41 7.52 -24.76
C LYS A 95 7.88 6.86 -23.49
N ALA A 96 6.61 6.44 -23.45
CA ALA A 96 6.02 5.76 -22.31
C ALA A 96 6.74 4.43 -22.02
N ASN A 97 7.07 3.69 -23.08
CA ASN A 97 7.76 2.40 -22.99
C ASN A 97 9.25 2.51 -22.65
N PHE A 98 9.87 3.71 -22.66
CA PHE A 98 11.21 3.89 -22.12
C PHE A 98 11.29 3.67 -20.62
N LYS A 99 10.21 3.95 -19.88
CA LYS A 99 10.16 3.77 -18.42
C LYS A 99 10.05 2.27 -18.13
N LYS A 100 11.16 1.63 -17.74
CA LYS A 100 11.06 0.34 -17.03
C LYS A 100 10.28 0.61 -15.74
N PRO A 101 9.11 -0.03 -15.51
CA PRO A 101 8.46 0.06 -14.22
C PRO A 101 9.46 -0.46 -13.18
N ARG A 102 9.82 0.38 -12.20
CA ARG A 102 10.82 0.05 -11.17
C ARG A 102 10.39 -1.11 -10.26
N LYS A 103 9.13 -1.52 -10.37
CA LYS A 103 8.50 -2.60 -9.63
C LYS A 103 7.56 -3.34 -10.59
N ALA A 104 7.48 -4.66 -10.48
CA ALA A 104 6.45 -5.41 -11.19
C ALA A 104 5.07 -4.94 -10.72
N GLU A 105 4.04 -5.11 -11.56
CA GLU A 105 2.68 -4.67 -11.23
C GLU A 105 2.13 -5.23 -9.92
N LYS A 106 2.57 -6.45 -9.56
CA LYS A 106 2.25 -7.13 -8.30
C LYS A 106 2.88 -6.48 -7.06
N ASP A 107 3.97 -5.74 -7.24
CA ASP A 107 4.76 -5.11 -6.18
C ASP A 107 4.43 -3.60 -6.02
N LEU A 108 3.46 -3.10 -6.80
CA LEU A 108 2.95 -1.74 -6.69
C LEU A 108 1.98 -1.63 -5.51
N TYR A 109 2.19 -0.63 -4.65
CA TYR A 109 1.23 -0.28 -3.60
C TYR A 109 0.00 0.39 -4.24
N ARG A 110 -1.14 -0.32 -4.28
CA ARG A 110 -2.39 0.15 -4.93
C ARG A 110 -3.45 0.69 -3.97
N LYS A 111 -3.22 0.58 -2.66
CA LYS A 111 -4.16 0.97 -1.60
C LYS A 111 -3.50 1.99 -0.67
N ALA A 112 -4.28 2.98 -0.24
CA ALA A 112 -3.84 4.02 0.67
C ALA A 112 -4.64 3.95 1.96
N VAL A 113 -3.95 4.11 3.09
CA VAL A 113 -4.54 4.30 4.42
C VAL A 113 -4.21 5.72 4.85
N LYS A 114 -5.23 6.49 5.25
CA LYS A 114 -5.06 7.85 5.76
C LYS A 114 -5.21 7.82 7.27
N THR A 115 -4.38 8.56 7.97
CA THR A 115 -4.46 8.77 9.41
C THR A 115 -4.29 10.26 9.69
N ASN A 116 -4.92 10.74 10.76
CA ASN A 116 -4.72 12.07 11.28
C ASN A 116 -3.90 11.94 12.57
N LEU A 117 -2.94 12.85 12.75
CA LEU A 117 -2.10 12.92 13.95
C LEU A 117 -2.20 14.34 14.51
N THR A 118 -2.09 14.45 15.82
CA THR A 118 -1.78 15.72 16.46
C THR A 118 -0.34 16.14 16.14
N GLU A 119 -0.01 17.42 16.36
CA GLU A 119 1.33 17.94 16.09
C GLU A 119 2.40 17.18 16.92
N ASP A 120 2.13 16.93 18.20
CA ASP A 120 3.06 16.22 19.08
C ASP A 120 3.30 14.77 18.62
N GLU A 121 2.22 14.06 18.23
CA GLU A 121 2.33 12.71 17.67
C GLU A 121 3.12 12.69 16.36
N TYR A 122 2.95 13.72 15.53
CA TYR A 122 3.69 13.85 14.28
C TYR A 122 5.18 14.12 14.51
N GLN A 123 5.52 15.03 15.43
CA GLN A 123 6.92 15.30 15.79
C GLN A 123 7.59 14.07 16.43
N TYR A 124 6.85 13.34 17.27
CA TYR A 124 7.32 12.08 17.84
C TYR A 124 7.58 11.04 16.74
N LEU A 125 6.65 10.88 15.78
CA LEU A 125 6.82 10.00 14.63
C LEU A 125 8.12 10.31 13.85
N LEU A 126 8.38 11.60 13.57
CA LEU A 126 9.58 12.01 12.84
C LEU A 126 10.88 11.63 13.56
N LYS A 127 10.96 11.89 14.88
CA LYS A 127 12.14 11.53 15.69
C LYS A 127 12.38 10.03 15.71
N VAL A 128 11.33 9.24 15.90
CA VAL A 128 11.43 7.78 15.95
C VAL A 128 11.85 7.25 14.58
N MET A 129 11.22 7.72 13.50
CA MET A 129 11.58 7.37 12.12
C MET A 129 13.05 7.64 11.83
N GLU A 130 13.57 8.79 12.27
CA GLU A 130 14.98 9.18 12.10
C GLU A 130 15.92 8.26 12.90
N SER A 131 15.58 7.91 14.14
CA SER A 131 16.38 6.98 14.95
C SER A 131 16.51 5.58 14.34
N TYR A 132 15.53 5.16 13.54
CA TYR A 132 15.55 3.91 12.78
C TYR A 132 16.05 4.08 11.34
N HIS A 133 16.59 5.25 10.99
CA HIS A 133 17.17 5.59 9.68
C HIS A 133 16.22 5.46 8.48
N TYR A 134 14.93 5.66 8.68
CA TYR A 134 13.96 5.70 7.60
C TYR A 134 13.92 7.07 6.92
N LYS A 135 13.84 7.07 5.59
CA LYS A 135 13.78 8.30 4.76
C LYS A 135 12.35 8.75 4.44
N SER A 136 11.34 7.97 4.82
CA SER A 136 9.94 8.22 4.47
C SER A 136 9.01 7.72 5.57
N ALA A 137 8.12 8.60 6.03
CA ALA A 137 7.08 8.26 7.01
C ALA A 137 6.21 7.11 6.52
N SER A 138 5.89 7.07 5.22
CA SER A 138 5.10 5.98 4.63
C SER A 138 5.83 4.65 4.64
N GLN A 139 7.16 4.64 4.48
CA GLN A 139 7.94 3.40 4.58
C GLN A 139 7.99 2.91 6.02
N PHE A 140 8.33 3.82 6.95
CA PHE A 140 8.39 3.53 8.37
C PHE A 140 7.06 2.99 8.92
N LEU A 141 5.95 3.69 8.65
CA LEU A 141 4.63 3.26 9.11
C LEU A 141 4.20 1.91 8.53
N ARG A 142 4.50 1.64 7.24
CA ARG A 142 4.19 0.33 6.66
C ARG A 142 4.92 -0.78 7.40
N ASP A 143 6.23 -0.63 7.63
CA ASP A 143 7.03 -1.67 8.27
C ASP A 143 6.58 -1.91 9.72
N VAL A 144 6.30 -0.83 10.47
CA VAL A 144 5.74 -0.91 11.83
C VAL A 144 4.37 -1.61 11.83
N ILE A 145 3.45 -1.21 10.95
CA ILE A 145 2.11 -1.77 10.87
C ILE A 145 2.17 -3.25 10.48
N THR A 146 2.98 -3.62 9.49
CA THR A 146 3.12 -5.02 9.05
C THR A 146 3.71 -5.92 10.14
N GLN A 147 4.63 -5.40 10.96
CA GLN A 147 5.20 -6.16 12.08
C GLN A 147 4.25 -6.25 13.29
N LYS A 148 3.39 -5.24 13.50
CA LYS A 148 2.52 -5.14 14.69
C LYS A 148 1.12 -5.70 14.46
N LEU A 149 0.63 -5.75 13.23
CA LEU A 149 -0.69 -6.29 12.94
C LEU A 149 -0.64 -7.82 12.77
N THR A 150 -1.22 -8.53 13.73
CA THR A 150 -1.54 -9.96 13.60
C THR A 150 -3.03 -10.13 13.35
N VAL A 151 -3.40 -10.97 12.38
CA VAL A 151 -4.79 -11.39 12.20
C VAL A 151 -5.19 -12.21 13.43
N LYS A 152 -6.09 -11.67 14.25
CA LYS A 152 -6.61 -12.41 15.41
C LYS A 152 -7.38 -13.64 14.89
N PRO A 153 -7.18 -14.85 15.46
CA PRO A 153 -8.12 -15.95 15.22
C PRO A 153 -9.51 -15.49 15.68
N LEU A 154 -10.54 -15.85 14.90
CA LEU A 154 -11.92 -15.50 15.22
C LEU A 154 -12.20 -15.93 16.67
N GLN A 155 -12.55 -14.96 17.51
CA GLN A 155 -12.86 -15.19 18.91
C GLN A 155 -14.00 -16.20 18.99
N SER A 156 -13.86 -17.19 19.87
CA SER A 156 -14.90 -18.18 20.13
C SER A 156 -16.26 -17.50 20.35
N GLU A 157 -17.35 -18.17 19.97
CA GLU A 157 -18.71 -17.63 20.14
C GLU A 157 -18.96 -17.09 21.55
N LYS A 158 -18.38 -17.73 22.57
CA LYS A 158 -18.46 -17.32 23.98
C LYS A 158 -17.87 -15.93 24.25
N ILE A 159 -16.75 -15.58 23.62
CA ILE A 159 -16.12 -14.25 23.77
C ILE A 159 -16.93 -13.19 23.04
N THR A 160 -17.44 -13.52 21.85
CA THR A 160 -18.35 -12.64 21.10
C THR A 160 -19.62 -12.35 21.90
N GLU A 161 -20.21 -13.39 22.50
CA GLU A 161 -21.36 -13.28 23.38
C GLU A 161 -21.05 -12.44 24.62
N TYR A 162 -19.90 -12.64 25.27
CA TYR A 162 -19.44 -11.81 26.39
C TYR A 162 -19.40 -10.31 26.02
N PHE A 163 -18.85 -9.96 24.84
CA PHE A 163 -18.78 -8.56 24.41
C PHE A 163 -20.14 -7.96 24.05
N ILE A 164 -21.04 -8.77 23.48
CA ILE A 164 -22.43 -8.36 23.20
C ILE A 164 -23.17 -8.08 24.52
N GLN A 165 -23.09 -9.01 25.47
CA GLN A 165 -23.80 -8.90 26.75
C GLN A 165 -23.26 -7.75 27.60
N THR A 166 -21.93 -7.59 27.70
CA THR A 166 -21.34 -6.47 28.44
C THR A 166 -21.69 -5.11 27.83
N LYS A 167 -21.67 -4.98 26.50
CA LYS A 167 -22.14 -3.75 25.83
C LYS A 167 -23.61 -3.46 26.13
N ARG A 168 -24.46 -4.50 26.11
CA ARG A 168 -25.89 -4.36 26.46
C ARG A 168 -26.07 -3.88 27.89
N ILE A 169 -25.34 -4.43 28.85
CA ILE A 169 -25.40 -4.03 30.26
C ILE A 169 -24.92 -2.58 30.43
N ALA A 170 -23.82 -2.19 29.77
CA ALA A 170 -23.33 -0.81 29.81
C ALA A 170 -24.39 0.19 29.36
N ASN A 171 -25.08 -0.11 28.24
CA ASN A 171 -26.13 0.74 27.70
C ASN A 171 -27.35 0.80 28.63
N LEU A 172 -27.74 -0.33 29.27
CA LEU A 172 -28.84 -0.34 30.23
C LEU A 172 -28.50 0.50 31.48
N LEU A 173 -27.26 0.43 31.96
CA LEU A 173 -26.78 1.28 33.04
C LEU A 173 -26.78 2.76 32.65
N GLU A 174 -26.36 3.08 31.42
CA GLU A 174 -26.41 4.44 30.87
C GLU A 174 -27.85 4.96 30.83
N SER A 175 -28.79 4.18 30.32
CA SER A 175 -30.21 4.56 30.31
C SER A 175 -30.79 4.73 31.71
N LEU A 176 -30.40 3.89 32.69
CA LEU A 176 -30.83 4.04 34.08
C LEU A 176 -30.25 5.30 34.75
N ILE A 177 -29.04 5.70 34.38
CA ILE A 177 -28.41 6.94 34.83
C ILE A 177 -29.10 8.16 34.19
N ASP A 178 -29.39 8.08 32.88
CA ASP A 178 -30.01 9.14 32.10
C ASP A 178 -31.51 9.34 32.44
N GLU A 179 -32.20 8.27 32.84
CA GLU A 179 -33.63 8.31 33.21
C GLU A 179 -33.89 8.86 34.61
N ASP A 180 -32.87 9.22 35.39
CA ASP A 180 -33.08 9.50 36.81
C ASP A 180 -33.30 10.99 37.14
N PRO A 181 -34.51 11.40 37.58
CA PRO A 181 -34.72 12.60 38.36
C PRO A 181 -34.42 12.30 39.83
N LEU A 182 -33.15 12.04 40.22
CA LEU A 182 -32.75 11.81 41.62
C LEU A 182 -33.01 13.04 42.47
N HIS A 183 -34.22 13.13 42.99
CA HIS A 183 -34.65 14.11 43.97
C HIS A 183 -33.84 13.94 45.25
N ASN A 184 -32.89 14.85 45.50
CA ASN A 184 -32.42 15.36 46.80
C ASN A 184 -32.47 14.40 48.01
N ASN A 185 -32.13 13.12 47.85
CA ASN A 185 -31.98 12.16 48.93
C ASN A 185 -30.61 11.48 48.77
N GLU A 186 -29.87 11.44 49.86
CA GLU A 186 -28.51 10.91 49.96
C GLU A 186 -28.41 9.45 49.45
N ILE A 187 -29.45 8.62 49.68
CA ILE A 187 -29.51 7.23 49.19
C ILE A 187 -29.56 7.17 47.67
N ALA A 188 -30.26 8.13 47.07
CA ALA A 188 -30.43 8.24 45.63
C ALA A 188 -29.10 8.64 44.95
N ILE A 189 -28.39 9.61 45.54
CA ILE A 189 -27.05 10.01 45.07
C ILE A 189 -26.07 8.83 45.18
N GLN A 190 -26.05 8.12 46.31
CA GLN A 190 -25.19 6.95 46.50
C GLN A 190 -25.48 5.82 45.49
N LEU A 191 -26.75 5.63 45.12
CA LEU A 191 -27.14 4.66 44.09
C LEU A 191 -26.65 5.09 42.70
N GLY A 192 -26.80 6.36 42.34
CA GLY A 192 -26.28 6.94 41.10
C GLY A 192 -24.76 6.78 40.99
N ASP A 193 -24.03 7.12 42.05
CA ASP A 193 -22.56 6.97 42.12
C ASP A 193 -22.13 5.50 41.99
N ALA A 194 -22.87 4.58 42.60
CA ALA A 194 -22.63 3.14 42.51
C ALA A 194 -22.88 2.60 41.09
N LEU A 195 -23.95 3.04 40.43
CA LEU A 195 -24.28 2.68 39.04
C LEU A 195 -23.23 3.21 38.06
N HIS A 196 -22.79 4.46 38.25
CA HIS A 196 -21.73 5.04 37.42
C HIS A 196 -20.40 4.33 37.62
N SER A 197 -20.03 4.02 38.87
CA SER A 197 -18.83 3.23 39.19
C SER A 197 -18.90 1.82 38.59
N LEU A 198 -20.07 1.17 38.61
CA LEU A 198 -20.27 -0.14 38.00
C LEU A 198 -20.14 -0.09 36.48
N GLN A 199 -20.72 0.94 35.84
CA GLN A 199 -20.60 1.15 34.40
C GLN A 199 -19.14 1.36 33.99
N GLN A 200 -18.41 2.22 34.72
CA GLN A 200 -16.99 2.47 34.45
C GLN A 200 -16.14 1.20 34.66
N ASN A 201 -16.38 0.44 35.72
CA ASN A 201 -15.68 -0.82 35.96
C ASN A 201 -15.98 -1.87 34.87
N LEU A 202 -17.23 -1.94 34.42
CA LEU A 202 -17.63 -2.84 33.34
C LEU A 202 -17.00 -2.46 32.01
N LEU A 203 -16.98 -1.16 31.67
CA LEU A 203 -16.32 -0.66 30.46
C LEU A 203 -14.79 -0.88 30.52
N THR A 204 -14.19 -0.63 31.67
CA THR A 204 -12.75 -0.86 31.90
C THR A 204 -12.42 -2.34 31.75
N THR A 205 -13.19 -3.23 32.37
CA THR A 205 -12.99 -4.69 32.27
C THR A 205 -13.24 -5.20 30.85
N ARG A 206 -14.25 -4.68 30.16
CA ARG A 206 -14.54 -4.99 28.75
C ARG A 206 -13.37 -4.57 27.86
N ASN A 207 -12.85 -3.37 28.03
CA ASN A 207 -11.71 -2.87 27.25
C ASN A 207 -10.44 -3.69 27.56
N LEU A 208 -10.18 -3.98 28.84
CA LEU A 208 -9.10 -4.86 29.25
C LEU A 208 -9.23 -6.28 28.66
N ALA A 209 -10.44 -6.82 28.52
CA ALA A 209 -10.66 -8.11 27.86
C ALA A 209 -10.46 -8.04 26.35
N ILE A 210 -10.86 -6.94 25.69
CA ILE A 210 -10.56 -6.68 24.27
C ILE A 210 -9.04 -6.61 24.06
N ASP A 211 -8.33 -5.99 25.00
CA ASP A 211 -6.89 -5.75 24.98
C ASP A 211 -6.08 -6.99 25.42
N SER A 212 -6.58 -7.80 26.35
CA SER A 212 -6.00 -9.07 26.82
C SER A 212 -5.77 -10.10 25.71
N HIS A 213 -6.37 -9.89 24.53
CA HIS A 213 -6.14 -10.70 23.33
C HIS A 213 -5.01 -10.17 22.43
N ASN A 214 -4.26 -9.16 22.86
CA ASN A 214 -3.06 -8.72 22.17
C ASN A 214 -1.83 -9.08 23.05
N ALA A 215 -0.74 -9.52 22.41
CA ALA A 215 0.46 -9.96 23.12
C ALA A 215 1.10 -8.83 23.95
N GLN A 216 0.91 -7.57 23.57
CA GLN A 216 1.48 -6.40 24.26
C GLN A 216 0.77 -6.09 25.59
N THR A 217 -0.53 -6.25 25.68
CA THR A 217 -1.30 -6.03 26.91
C THR A 217 -1.15 -7.22 27.85
N ALA A 218 -1.04 -8.44 27.31
CA ALA A 218 -0.65 -9.60 28.12
C ALA A 218 0.75 -9.43 28.73
N GLU A 219 1.71 -8.89 27.97
CA GLU A 219 3.05 -8.55 28.45
C GLU A 219 3.02 -7.46 29.53
N ILE A 220 2.31 -6.36 29.30
CA ILE A 220 2.18 -5.25 30.27
C ILE A 220 1.51 -5.72 31.56
N LEU A 221 0.40 -6.47 31.47
CA LEU A 221 -0.30 -7.01 32.65
C LEU A 221 0.55 -8.06 33.38
N ALA A 222 1.32 -8.87 32.66
CA ALA A 222 2.25 -9.81 33.26
C ALA A 222 3.37 -9.07 34.02
N MET A 223 3.94 -8.01 33.44
CA MET A 223 4.96 -7.20 34.10
C MET A 223 4.42 -6.44 35.33
N GLN A 224 3.13 -6.09 35.32
CA GLN A 224 2.52 -5.26 36.36
C GLN A 224 1.93 -6.05 37.53
N TYR A 225 1.46 -7.29 37.31
CA TYR A 225 0.71 -8.06 38.31
C TYR A 225 1.26 -9.46 38.59
N LEU A 226 2.21 -9.97 37.79
CA LEU A 226 2.87 -11.25 38.05
C LEU A 226 4.31 -10.98 38.50
N ASP A 227 4.65 -11.41 39.72
CA ASP A 227 6.04 -11.46 40.13
C ASP A 227 6.81 -12.50 39.30
N SER A 228 8.14 -12.36 39.24
CA SER A 228 9.00 -13.21 38.43
C SER A 228 8.91 -14.70 38.80
N SER A 229 8.53 -15.02 40.03
CA SER A 229 8.43 -16.38 40.53
C SER A 229 7.19 -17.07 39.96
N LYS A 230 6.04 -16.38 39.95
CA LYS A 230 4.80 -16.87 39.32
C LYS A 230 4.91 -17.05 37.82
N LEU A 231 5.60 -16.13 37.13
CA LEU A 231 5.86 -16.27 35.69
C LEU A 231 6.71 -17.50 35.38
N ARG A 232 7.73 -17.76 36.19
CA ARG A 232 8.62 -18.93 36.04
C ARG A 232 7.88 -20.25 36.28
N GLU A 233 6.96 -20.28 37.24
CA GLU A 233 6.13 -21.45 37.52
C GLU A 233 5.14 -21.74 36.39
N LEU A 234 4.45 -20.72 35.87
CA LEU A 234 3.56 -20.86 34.72
C LEU A 234 4.30 -21.36 33.46
N TYR A 235 5.51 -20.85 33.23
CA TYR A 235 6.35 -21.30 32.12
C TYR A 235 6.76 -22.77 32.26
N ARG A 236 7.14 -23.20 33.47
CA ARG A 236 7.46 -24.61 33.75
C ARG A 236 6.28 -25.53 33.53
N ASN A 237 5.12 -25.18 34.08
CA ASN A 237 3.91 -26.00 33.93
C ASN A 237 3.49 -26.14 32.46
N LYS A 238 3.71 -25.09 31.65
CA LYS A 238 3.46 -25.15 30.22
C LYS A 238 4.43 -26.08 29.48
N LEU A 239 5.72 -25.99 29.78
CA LEU A 239 6.73 -26.89 29.22
C LEU A 239 6.43 -28.36 29.56
N GLU A 240 6.06 -28.64 30.81
CA GLU A 240 5.70 -30.00 31.25
C GLU A 240 4.47 -30.55 30.51
N LEU A 241 3.50 -29.69 30.16
CA LEU A 241 2.34 -30.07 29.36
C LEU A 241 2.70 -30.32 27.89
N GLU A 242 3.54 -29.46 27.29
CA GLU A 242 3.99 -29.61 25.90
C GLU A 242 4.89 -30.86 25.72
N ASP A 243 5.69 -31.19 26.74
CA ASP A 243 6.54 -32.39 26.75
C ASP A 243 5.75 -33.69 27.02
N ALA A 244 4.58 -33.61 27.67
CA ALA A 244 3.70 -34.76 27.92
C ALA A 244 2.81 -35.12 26.73
N GLU A 245 2.68 -34.24 25.73
CA GLU A 245 1.94 -34.46 24.48
C GLU A 245 2.84 -35.00 23.34
N LEU A 246 4.12 -35.27 23.60
CA LEU A 246 5.12 -35.89 22.71
C LEU A 246 5.34 -37.37 23.05
#